data_AF-A0A653P671-F1
#
_entry.id   AF-A0A653P671-F1
#
_cell.length_a   1.000
_cell.length_b   1.000
_cell.length_c   1.000
_cell.angle_alpha   90.00
_cell.angle_beta   90.00
_cell.angle_gamma   90.00
#
_symmetry.space_group_name_H-M   'P 1'
#
loop_
_entity.id
_entity.type
_entity.pdbx_description
1 polymer ?
#
loop_
_entity_poly.entity_id
_entity_poly.type
_entity_poly.pdbx_seq_one_letter_code
_entity_poly.pdbx_strand_id
1 'polypeptide(L)'
;MDSRGKRNVIIASIVAASLLVVAVIGTTAFFVVRNQHRQDDVAEAARVATAFNKKVADYRSSVEQALNTRQLDDAQQIKVAFDKAVVKTPELGDAPEWGKTHSKSYRAAVKSQKTLKEPYDDVAKVLDEAVVGQPFVKAAKTALKVQINDYVGKGKYFYNGSVFRNKLVPGFKKVMAKFDKVPVPKGRESVARKVDAALNGIITDGKKAAAELDAGRSTLINARSEYIAASSAVLTYERSLESRLESAIQKAASVVSGQSST
;
A
#
# COMPACT_ATOMS: atom_id res chain seq x y z
N MET A 1 66.36 -69.96 -18.45
CA MET A 1 65.30 -68.97 -18.19
C MET A 1 65.88 -67.58 -18.42
N ASP A 2 65.53 -67.00 -19.56
CA ASP A 2 66.20 -65.86 -20.17
C ASP A 2 66.21 -64.58 -19.32
N SER A 3 67.42 -64.04 -19.12
CA SER A 3 67.69 -62.72 -18.53
C SER A 3 66.94 -61.59 -19.25
N ARG A 4 66.60 -61.77 -20.54
CA ARG A 4 65.82 -60.84 -21.35
C ARG A 4 64.32 -60.81 -20.98
N GLY A 5 63.74 -61.94 -20.57
CA GLY A 5 62.34 -62.02 -20.15
C GLY A 5 62.08 -61.31 -18.81
N LYS A 6 62.99 -61.46 -17.85
CA LYS A 6 62.91 -60.75 -16.55
C LYS A 6 63.05 -59.24 -16.70
N ARG A 7 63.92 -58.77 -17.60
CA ARG A 7 64.16 -57.33 -17.82
C ARG A 7 62.99 -56.64 -18.51
N ASN A 8 62.33 -57.31 -19.47
CA ASN A 8 61.11 -56.79 -20.10
C ASN A 8 59.91 -56.76 -19.14
N VAL A 9 59.78 -57.76 -18.26
CA VAL A 9 58.74 -57.76 -17.22
C VAL A 9 58.97 -56.62 -16.22
N ILE A 10 60.21 -56.38 -15.76
CA ILE A 10 60.50 -55.28 -14.83
C ILE A 10 60.19 -53.91 -15.46
N ILE A 11 60.56 -53.68 -16.73
CA ILE A 11 60.27 -52.42 -17.42
C ILE A 11 58.75 -52.25 -17.64
N ALA A 12 58.03 -53.31 -18.03
CA ALA A 12 56.58 -53.27 -18.17
C ALA A 12 55.87 -52.98 -16.84
N SER A 13 56.34 -53.57 -15.74
CA SER A 13 55.83 -53.30 -14.38
C SER A 13 56.04 -51.85 -13.94
N ILE A 14 57.21 -51.27 -14.24
CA ILE A 14 57.52 -49.88 -13.90
C ILE A 14 56.66 -48.93 -14.74
N VAL A 15 56.49 -49.17 -16.04
CA VAL A 15 55.65 -48.34 -16.91
C VAL A 15 54.17 -48.45 -16.51
N ALA A 16 53.68 -49.65 -16.20
CA ALA A 16 52.31 -49.86 -15.73
C ALA A 16 52.04 -49.18 -14.37
N ALA A 17 52.98 -49.28 -13.42
CA ALA A 17 52.89 -48.58 -12.14
C ALA A 17 52.93 -47.05 -12.32
N SER A 18 53.77 -46.56 -13.22
CA SER A 18 53.87 -45.11 -13.54
C SER A 18 52.57 -44.58 -14.15
N LEU A 19 51.96 -45.32 -15.09
CA LEU A 19 50.70 -44.96 -15.72
C LEU A 19 49.52 -44.99 -14.71
N LEU A 20 49.51 -45.95 -13.79
CA LEU A 20 48.53 -46.00 -12.70
C LEU A 20 48.66 -44.80 -11.76
N VAL A 21 49.88 -44.43 -11.38
CA VAL A 21 50.13 -43.26 -10.52
C VAL A 21 49.71 -41.96 -11.22
N VAL A 22 50.04 -41.78 -12.49
CA VAL A 22 49.61 -40.60 -13.28
C VAL A 22 48.08 -40.57 -13.45
N ALA A 23 47.42 -41.71 -13.68
CA ALA A 23 45.97 -41.79 -13.79
C ALA A 23 45.25 -41.50 -12.47
N VAL A 24 45.79 -41.96 -11.33
CA VAL A 24 45.23 -41.70 -10.00
C VAL A 24 45.43 -40.24 -9.58
N ILE A 25 46.60 -39.66 -9.84
CA ILE A 25 46.89 -38.24 -9.56
C ILE A 25 46.07 -37.33 -10.48
N GLY A 26 45.95 -37.66 -11.76
CA GLY A 26 45.14 -36.90 -12.72
C GLY A 26 43.65 -36.90 -12.40
N THR A 27 43.11 -38.05 -11.97
CA THR A 27 41.69 -38.14 -11.57
C THR A 27 41.43 -37.42 -10.25
N THR A 28 42.28 -37.58 -9.22
CA THR A 28 42.11 -36.86 -7.95
C THR A 28 42.27 -35.34 -8.12
N ALA A 29 43.24 -34.86 -8.89
CA ALA A 29 43.40 -33.43 -9.17
C ALA A 29 42.19 -32.85 -9.92
N PHE A 30 41.66 -33.57 -10.92
CA PHE A 30 40.46 -33.15 -11.65
C PHE A 30 39.21 -33.10 -10.76
N PHE A 31 39.03 -34.09 -9.87
CA PHE A 31 37.92 -34.08 -8.90
C PHE A 31 38.05 -32.94 -7.89
N VAL A 32 39.26 -32.63 -7.40
CA VAL A 32 39.51 -31.53 -6.47
C VAL A 32 39.22 -30.18 -7.13
N VAL A 33 39.74 -29.94 -8.35
CA VAL A 33 39.50 -28.69 -9.09
C VAL A 33 38.02 -28.52 -9.43
N ARG A 34 37.33 -29.59 -9.87
CA ARG A 34 35.89 -29.55 -10.13
C ARG A 34 35.07 -29.31 -8.87
N ASN A 35 35.48 -29.86 -7.73
CA ASN A 35 34.80 -29.63 -6.46
C ASN A 35 35.04 -28.21 -5.93
N GLN A 36 36.24 -27.65 -6.13
CA GLN A 36 36.56 -26.25 -5.81
C GLN A 36 35.72 -25.30 -6.65
N HIS A 37 35.67 -25.46 -7.98
CA HIS A 37 34.81 -24.64 -8.84
C HIS A 37 33.32 -24.71 -8.45
N ARG A 38 32.84 -25.89 -8.05
CA ARG A 38 31.47 -26.05 -7.55
C ARG A 38 31.22 -25.33 -6.22
N GLN A 39 32.21 -25.29 -5.33
CA GLN A 39 32.12 -24.53 -4.09
C GLN A 39 32.20 -23.02 -4.36
N ASP A 40 33.04 -22.59 -5.30
CA ASP A 40 33.14 -21.20 -5.75
C ASP A 40 31.82 -20.72 -6.36
N ASP A 41 31.17 -21.54 -7.19
CA ASP A 41 29.85 -21.24 -7.76
C ASP A 41 28.79 -21.04 -6.67
N VAL A 42 28.78 -21.89 -5.64
CA VAL A 42 27.87 -21.79 -4.49
C VAL A 42 28.17 -20.53 -3.66
N ALA A 43 29.45 -20.23 -3.44
CA ALA A 43 29.89 -19.03 -2.73
C ALA A 43 29.54 -17.75 -3.49
N GLU A 44 29.66 -17.75 -4.82
CA GLU A 44 29.27 -16.62 -5.66
C GLU A 44 27.75 -16.41 -5.61
N ALA A 45 26.96 -17.47 -5.78
CA ALA A 45 25.50 -17.38 -5.62
C ALA A 45 25.10 -16.87 -4.21
N ALA A 46 25.84 -17.25 -3.16
CA ALA A 46 25.62 -16.71 -1.82
C ALA A 46 25.99 -15.22 -1.70
N ARG A 47 27.08 -14.76 -2.34
CA ARG A 47 27.43 -13.32 -2.39
C ARG A 47 26.35 -12.50 -3.09
N VAL A 48 25.84 -12.98 -4.23
CA VAL A 48 24.74 -12.33 -4.96
C VAL A 48 23.48 -12.23 -4.09
N ALA A 49 23.13 -13.30 -3.37
CA ALA A 49 22.01 -13.30 -2.43
C ALA A 49 22.18 -12.28 -1.28
N THR A 50 23.40 -12.18 -0.71
CA THR A 50 23.70 -11.20 0.34
C THR A 50 23.56 -9.76 -0.15
N ALA A 51 24.09 -9.47 -1.34
CA ALA A 51 23.94 -8.15 -1.95
C ALA A 51 22.47 -7.80 -2.21
N PHE A 52 21.67 -8.77 -2.68
CA PHE A 52 20.23 -8.61 -2.84
C PHE A 52 19.52 -8.34 -1.51
N ASN A 53 19.82 -9.11 -0.46
CA ASN A 53 19.20 -8.93 0.86
C ASN A 53 19.51 -7.54 1.47
N LYS A 54 20.70 -6.98 1.22
CA LYS A 54 21.01 -5.61 1.59
C LYS A 54 20.10 -4.60 0.88
N LYS A 55 19.94 -4.75 -0.45
CA LYS A 55 19.01 -3.92 -1.22
C LYS A 55 17.56 -4.08 -0.76
N VAL A 56 17.15 -5.28 -0.34
CA VAL A 56 15.82 -5.54 0.22
C VAL A 56 15.62 -4.80 1.54
N ALA A 57 16.62 -4.75 2.42
CA ALA A 57 16.56 -3.98 3.65
C ALA A 57 16.41 -2.48 3.37
N ASP A 58 17.21 -1.94 2.44
CA ASP A 58 17.13 -0.53 2.02
C ASP A 58 15.76 -0.21 1.39
N TYR A 59 15.23 -1.13 0.56
CA TYR A 59 13.90 -1.02 -0.03
C TYR A 59 12.81 -0.98 1.04
N ARG A 60 12.82 -1.91 2.00
CA ARG A 60 11.83 -1.97 3.09
C ARG A 60 11.86 -0.71 3.94
N SER A 61 13.05 -0.21 4.27
CA SER A 61 13.24 1.06 4.99
C SER A 61 12.68 2.25 4.19
N SER A 62 12.91 2.31 2.87
CA SER A 62 12.35 3.35 2.01
C SER A 62 10.82 3.30 1.95
N VAL A 63 10.21 2.11 1.92
CA VAL A 63 8.75 1.96 1.94
C VAL A 63 8.19 2.36 3.30
N GLU A 64 8.83 1.95 4.40
CA GLU A 64 8.43 2.34 5.76
C GLU A 64 8.49 3.86 5.95
N GLN A 65 9.56 4.52 5.48
CA GLN A 65 9.66 5.98 5.50
C GLN A 65 8.56 6.67 4.70
N ALA A 66 8.18 6.11 3.55
CA ALA A 66 7.08 6.63 2.73
C ALA A 66 5.71 6.50 3.44
N LEU A 67 5.55 5.48 4.28
CA LEU A 67 4.33 5.24 5.07
C LEU A 67 4.33 5.96 6.42
N ASN A 68 5.48 6.46 6.89
CA ASN A 68 5.66 7.13 8.19
C ASN A 68 5.60 8.67 8.11
N THR A 69 5.11 9.24 7.00
CA THR A 69 4.90 10.70 6.90
C THR A 69 3.76 11.12 7.83
N ARG A 70 4.13 11.76 8.94
CA ARG A 70 3.29 12.08 10.10
C ARG A 70 1.97 12.77 9.70
N GLN A 71 0.89 12.09 10.08
CA GLN A 71 -0.54 12.32 9.82
C GLN A 71 -1.00 11.99 8.40
N LEU A 72 -1.90 11.01 8.34
CA LEU A 72 -2.56 10.45 7.16
C LEU A 72 -3.41 11.49 6.41
N ASP A 73 -3.25 12.79 6.65
CA ASP A 73 -4.14 13.85 6.23
C ASP A 73 -4.04 14.16 4.72
N ASP A 74 -3.03 13.62 4.04
CA ASP A 74 -2.86 13.70 2.58
C ASP A 74 -2.49 12.33 1.99
N ALA A 75 -3.51 11.49 1.77
CA ALA A 75 -3.36 10.18 1.15
C ALA A 75 -2.76 10.25 -0.27
N GLN A 76 -2.97 11.35 -1.00
CA GLN A 76 -2.39 11.52 -2.33
C GLN A 76 -0.87 11.65 -2.24
N GLN A 77 -0.38 12.47 -1.31
CA GLN A 77 1.06 12.61 -1.08
C GLN A 77 1.69 11.29 -0.62
N ILE A 78 1.03 10.57 0.29
CA ILE A 78 1.49 9.26 0.77
C ILE A 78 1.54 8.26 -0.37
N LYS A 79 0.49 8.18 -1.19
CA LYS A 79 0.43 7.28 -2.34
C LYS A 79 1.58 7.56 -3.31
N VAL A 80 1.86 8.82 -3.64
CA VAL A 80 2.96 9.17 -4.54
C VAL A 80 4.32 8.74 -3.97
N ALA A 81 4.55 8.96 -2.68
CA ALA A 81 5.79 8.54 -2.02
C ALA A 81 5.92 7.00 -1.99
N PHE A 82 4.82 6.32 -1.66
CA PHE A 82 4.73 4.86 -1.60
C PHE A 82 4.96 4.23 -2.98
N ASP A 83 4.26 4.68 -4.02
CA ASP A 83 4.42 4.17 -5.38
C ASP A 83 5.86 4.37 -5.86
N LYS A 84 6.47 5.53 -5.57
CA LYS A 84 7.89 5.80 -5.88
C LYS A 84 8.85 4.85 -5.15
N ALA A 85 8.53 4.43 -3.93
CA ALA A 85 9.32 3.45 -3.18
C ALA A 85 9.14 2.04 -3.76
N VAL A 86 7.90 1.62 -4.03
CA VAL A 86 7.55 0.29 -4.56
C VAL A 86 8.15 0.04 -5.93
N VAL A 87 8.21 1.05 -6.82
CA VAL A 87 8.84 0.93 -8.15
C VAL A 87 10.33 0.60 -8.05
N LYS A 88 11.01 0.97 -6.96
CA LYS A 88 12.44 0.65 -6.72
C LYS A 88 12.65 -0.76 -6.15
N THR A 89 11.74 -1.68 -6.42
CA THR A 89 11.87 -3.07 -6.00
C THR A 89 13.19 -3.65 -6.51
N PRO A 90 14.05 -4.15 -5.62
CA PRO A 90 15.33 -4.72 -6.02
C PRO A 90 15.13 -6.02 -6.81
N GLU A 91 16.03 -6.25 -7.75
CA GLU A 91 16.10 -7.48 -8.51
C GLU A 91 17.30 -8.31 -8.05
N LEU A 92 17.11 -9.64 -8.01
CA LEU A 92 18.20 -10.57 -7.74
C LEU A 92 19.12 -10.62 -8.96
N GLY A 93 20.43 -10.49 -8.72
CA GLY A 93 21.43 -10.64 -9.77
C GLY A 93 21.54 -12.08 -10.26
N ASP A 94 22.15 -12.25 -11.43
CA ASP A 94 22.46 -13.56 -11.97
C ASP A 94 23.61 -14.25 -11.19
N ALA A 95 23.68 -15.58 -11.26
CA ALA A 95 24.71 -16.39 -10.62
C ALA A 95 25.03 -17.65 -11.45
N PRO A 96 26.16 -18.34 -11.21
CA PRO A 96 26.46 -19.60 -11.90
C PRO A 96 25.38 -20.67 -11.66
N GLU A 97 25.05 -21.46 -12.68
CA GLU A 97 23.95 -22.46 -12.66
C GLU A 97 24.07 -23.49 -11.52
N TRP A 98 25.29 -23.98 -11.27
CA TRP A 98 25.53 -24.88 -10.14
C TRP A 98 25.23 -24.19 -8.80
N GLY A 99 25.66 -22.94 -8.66
CA GLY A 99 25.41 -22.10 -7.50
C GLY A 99 23.92 -21.80 -7.28
N LYS A 100 23.16 -21.47 -8.34
CA LYS A 100 21.70 -21.25 -8.28
C LYS A 100 20.96 -22.43 -7.67
N THR A 101 21.36 -23.65 -8.03
CA THR A 101 20.70 -24.89 -7.60
C THR A 101 21.08 -25.30 -6.18
N HIS A 102 22.36 -25.12 -5.82
CA HIS A 102 22.93 -25.68 -4.59
C HIS A 102 23.08 -24.65 -3.44
N SER A 103 23.04 -23.35 -3.73
CA SER A 103 23.07 -22.29 -2.71
C SER A 103 21.71 -22.10 -2.07
N LYS A 104 21.59 -22.48 -0.78
CA LYS A 104 20.36 -22.25 0.02
C LYS A 104 20.00 -20.76 0.06
N SER A 105 20.99 -19.89 0.20
CA SER A 105 20.80 -18.43 0.27
C SER A 105 20.26 -17.85 -1.02
N TYR A 106 20.78 -18.28 -2.19
CA TYR A 106 20.29 -17.82 -3.48
C TYR A 106 18.83 -18.24 -3.72
N ARG A 107 18.48 -19.50 -3.42
CA ARG A 107 17.08 -19.96 -3.54
C ARG A 107 16.13 -19.23 -2.58
N ALA A 108 16.58 -18.91 -1.37
CA ALA A 108 15.81 -18.08 -0.44
C ALA A 108 15.61 -16.65 -0.98
N ALA A 109 16.64 -16.07 -1.60
CA ALA A 109 16.54 -14.77 -2.26
C ALA A 109 15.59 -14.79 -3.46
N VAL A 110 15.59 -15.85 -4.28
CA VAL A 110 14.62 -16.05 -5.38
C VAL A 110 13.18 -16.06 -4.84
N LYS A 111 12.93 -16.78 -3.73
CA LYS A 111 11.60 -16.78 -3.10
C LYS A 111 11.25 -15.39 -2.57
N SER A 112 12.18 -14.74 -1.88
CA SER A 112 12.01 -13.39 -1.35
C SER A 112 11.67 -12.37 -2.44
N GLN A 113 12.35 -12.39 -3.59
CA GLN A 113 12.06 -11.51 -4.72
C GLN A 113 10.62 -11.68 -5.23
N LYS A 114 10.12 -12.93 -5.33
CA LYS A 114 8.75 -13.20 -5.79
C LYS A 114 7.70 -12.64 -4.84
N THR A 115 7.95 -12.71 -3.54
CA THR A 115 6.98 -12.32 -2.49
C THR A 115 7.27 -10.94 -1.92
N LEU A 116 8.23 -10.17 -2.48
CA LEU A 116 8.72 -8.94 -1.83
C LEU A 116 7.65 -7.84 -1.76
N LYS A 117 6.74 -7.81 -2.74
CA LYS A 117 5.67 -6.81 -2.86
C LYS A 117 4.39 -7.19 -2.12
N GLU A 118 4.15 -8.48 -1.94
CA GLU A 118 2.90 -9.02 -1.36
C GLU A 118 2.48 -8.34 -0.04
N PRO A 119 3.39 -8.04 0.91
CA PRO A 119 2.99 -7.38 2.16
C PRO A 119 2.37 -5.99 1.96
N TYR A 120 2.67 -5.34 0.83
CA TYR A 120 2.28 -3.97 0.54
C TYR A 120 1.05 -3.86 -0.38
N ASP A 121 0.52 -4.98 -0.89
CA ASP A 121 -0.62 -4.96 -1.81
C ASP A 121 -1.89 -4.41 -1.14
N ASP A 122 -2.13 -4.77 0.12
CA ASP A 122 -3.27 -4.26 0.88
C ASP A 122 -3.09 -2.76 1.20
N VAL A 123 -1.85 -2.31 1.46
CA VAL A 123 -1.54 -0.90 1.66
C VAL A 123 -1.84 -0.09 0.40
N ALA A 124 -1.42 -0.58 -0.77
CA ALA A 124 -1.68 0.05 -2.06
C ALA A 124 -3.19 0.23 -2.30
N LYS A 125 -3.98 -0.84 -2.09
CA LYS A 125 -5.44 -0.80 -2.26
C LYS A 125 -6.13 0.21 -1.35
N VAL A 126 -5.74 0.26 -0.07
CA VAL A 126 -6.36 1.20 0.87
C VAL A 126 -5.93 2.64 0.56
N LEU A 127 -4.69 2.87 0.14
CA LEU A 127 -4.24 4.19 -0.32
C LEU A 127 -5.00 4.65 -1.57
N ASP A 128 -5.25 3.76 -2.54
CA ASP A 128 -6.07 4.08 -3.72
C ASP A 128 -7.49 4.53 -3.33
N GLU A 129 -8.10 3.86 -2.37
CA GLU A 129 -9.39 4.30 -1.83
C GLU A 129 -9.25 5.64 -1.10
N ALA A 130 -8.21 5.82 -0.29
CA ALA A 130 -8.01 7.02 0.51
C ALA A 130 -7.79 8.27 -0.33
N VAL A 131 -7.13 8.15 -1.49
CA VAL A 131 -6.96 9.24 -2.48
C VAL A 131 -8.29 9.84 -2.90
N VAL A 132 -9.34 9.03 -3.06
CA VAL A 132 -10.69 9.50 -3.40
C VAL A 132 -11.50 9.81 -2.13
N GLY A 133 -11.33 8.99 -1.09
CA GLY A 133 -12.07 9.04 0.17
C GLY A 133 -11.85 10.31 0.97
N GLN A 134 -10.61 10.78 1.10
CA GLN A 134 -10.30 11.95 1.91
C GLN A 134 -10.84 13.26 1.34
N PRO A 135 -10.69 13.56 0.03
CA PRO A 135 -11.36 14.71 -0.57
C PRO A 135 -12.87 14.67 -0.38
N PHE A 136 -13.49 13.49 -0.52
CA PHE A 136 -14.92 13.31 -0.28
C PHE A 136 -15.33 13.61 1.17
N VAL A 137 -14.63 13.03 2.16
CA VAL A 137 -14.86 13.28 3.59
C VAL A 137 -14.68 14.76 3.93
N LYS A 138 -13.61 15.38 3.43
CA LYS A 138 -13.32 16.81 3.64
C LYS A 138 -14.44 17.68 3.05
N ALA A 139 -14.91 17.37 1.85
CA ALA A 139 -16.00 18.08 1.21
C ALA A 139 -17.32 17.91 1.98
N ALA A 140 -17.65 16.69 2.39
CA ALA A 140 -18.84 16.39 3.18
C ALA A 140 -18.83 17.15 4.52
N LYS A 141 -17.73 17.09 5.27
CA LYS A 141 -17.56 17.86 6.51
C LYS A 141 -17.69 19.36 6.28
N THR A 142 -17.08 19.88 5.21
CA THR A 142 -17.18 21.30 4.84
C THR A 142 -18.63 21.70 4.56
N ALA A 143 -19.36 20.87 3.81
CA ALA A 143 -20.76 21.11 3.49
C ALA A 143 -21.66 21.07 4.74
N LEU A 144 -21.47 20.07 5.61
CA LEU A 144 -22.23 19.89 6.84
C LEU A 144 -21.87 20.93 7.94
N LYS A 145 -20.72 21.58 7.84
CA LYS A 145 -20.33 22.67 8.76
C LYS A 145 -21.13 23.96 8.52
N VAL A 146 -21.69 24.13 7.32
CA VAL A 146 -22.47 25.31 6.98
C VAL A 146 -23.76 25.34 7.79
N GLN A 147 -23.99 26.44 8.51
CA GLN A 147 -25.15 26.62 9.37
C GLN A 147 -26.20 27.51 8.74
N ILE A 148 -27.46 27.33 9.13
CA ILE A 148 -28.57 28.22 8.75
C ILE A 148 -28.23 29.68 9.09
N ASN A 149 -27.65 29.89 10.28
CA ASN A 149 -27.27 31.20 10.80
C ASN A 149 -26.26 31.96 9.92
N ASP A 150 -25.47 31.26 9.12
CA ASP A 150 -24.50 31.88 8.20
C ASP A 150 -25.20 32.68 7.08
N TYR A 151 -26.48 32.37 6.80
CA TYR A 151 -27.27 33.04 5.77
C TYR A 151 -28.35 33.97 6.32
N VAL A 152 -28.99 33.58 7.43
CA VAL A 152 -30.14 34.32 7.99
C VAL A 152 -29.75 35.26 9.15
N GLY A 153 -28.57 35.08 9.74
CA GLY A 153 -28.09 35.83 10.92
C GLY A 153 -28.61 35.28 12.25
N LYS A 154 -27.80 35.39 13.31
CA LYS A 154 -28.15 34.92 14.66
C LYS A 154 -29.20 35.83 15.34
N GLY A 155 -30.16 35.22 16.05
CA GLY A 155 -31.08 35.92 16.96
C GLY A 155 -32.09 36.86 16.30
N LYS A 156 -32.33 36.73 14.99
CA LYS A 156 -33.26 37.61 14.26
C LYS A 156 -34.68 37.06 14.28
N TYR A 157 -35.63 37.93 14.62
CA TYR A 157 -37.04 37.72 14.28
C TYR A 157 -37.24 38.06 12.80
N PHE A 158 -37.94 37.19 12.08
CA PHE A 158 -38.20 37.36 10.66
C PHE A 158 -39.66 37.76 10.46
N TYR A 159 -39.88 38.93 9.85
CA TYR A 159 -41.22 39.45 9.55
C TYR A 159 -41.80 38.92 8.23
N ASN A 160 -40.94 38.38 7.35
CA ASN A 160 -41.35 37.76 6.09
C ASN A 160 -40.32 36.71 5.64
N GLY A 161 -40.69 35.91 4.62
CA GLY A 161 -39.88 34.81 4.10
C GLY A 161 -38.70 35.21 3.21
N SER A 162 -38.46 36.50 2.96
CA SER A 162 -37.52 36.98 1.94
C SER A 162 -36.08 36.49 2.16
N VAL A 163 -35.60 36.48 3.41
CA VAL A 163 -34.23 36.02 3.73
C VAL A 163 -34.04 34.54 3.42
N PHE A 164 -35.08 33.73 3.59
CA PHE A 164 -35.04 32.31 3.31
C PHE A 164 -35.00 32.06 1.79
N ARG A 165 -35.85 32.75 1.01
CA ARG A 165 -35.87 32.66 -0.46
C ARG A 165 -34.61 33.18 -1.13
N ASN A 166 -34.09 34.33 -0.66
CA ASN A 166 -33.05 35.06 -1.38
C ASN A 166 -31.64 34.74 -0.89
N LYS A 167 -31.49 34.23 0.34
CA LYS A 167 -30.18 33.92 0.93
C LYS A 167 -30.03 32.46 1.31
N LEU A 168 -30.87 31.94 2.20
CA LEU A 168 -30.71 30.58 2.73
C LEU A 168 -30.79 29.52 1.63
N VAL A 169 -31.90 29.49 0.88
CA VAL A 169 -32.14 28.47 -0.15
C VAL A 169 -31.07 28.53 -1.26
N PRO A 170 -30.75 29.70 -1.86
CA PRO A 170 -29.68 29.78 -2.86
C PRO A 170 -28.30 29.45 -2.27
N GLY A 171 -28.05 29.82 -1.01
CA GLY A 171 -26.82 29.51 -0.28
C GLY A 171 -26.59 28.01 -0.16
N PHE A 172 -27.56 27.29 0.39
CA PHE A 172 -27.48 25.83 0.53
C PHE A 172 -27.47 25.08 -0.81
N LYS A 173 -28.17 25.58 -1.84
CA LYS A 173 -28.02 25.05 -3.21
C LYS A 173 -26.60 25.15 -3.73
N LYS A 174 -25.89 26.26 -3.45
CA LYS A 174 -24.47 26.41 -3.83
C LYS A 174 -23.57 25.46 -3.04
N VAL A 175 -23.88 25.19 -1.78
CA VAL A 175 -23.13 24.22 -0.96
C VAL A 175 -23.29 22.81 -1.51
N MET A 176 -24.54 22.39 -1.76
CA MET A 176 -24.86 21.10 -2.38
C MET A 176 -24.16 20.95 -3.73
N ALA A 177 -24.31 21.92 -4.63
CA ALA A 177 -23.65 21.88 -5.94
C ALA A 177 -22.10 21.88 -5.90
N LYS A 178 -21.48 22.32 -4.79
CA LYS A 178 -20.03 22.19 -4.59
C LYS A 178 -19.67 20.78 -4.12
N PHE A 179 -20.48 20.20 -3.24
CA PHE A 179 -20.31 18.83 -2.78
C PHE A 179 -20.50 17.82 -3.91
N ASP A 180 -21.53 17.98 -4.73
CA ASP A 180 -21.86 17.09 -5.86
C ASP A 180 -20.77 17.00 -6.93
N LYS A 181 -19.84 17.98 -6.97
CA LYS A 181 -18.68 17.96 -7.89
C LYS A 181 -17.56 17.05 -7.41
N VAL A 182 -17.59 16.63 -6.15
CA VAL A 182 -16.54 15.80 -5.57
C VAL A 182 -16.86 14.34 -5.87
N PRO A 183 -15.92 13.57 -6.45
CA PRO A 183 -16.14 12.16 -6.74
C PRO A 183 -16.54 11.38 -5.48
N VAL A 184 -17.55 10.53 -5.62
CA VAL A 184 -17.98 9.64 -4.55
C VAL A 184 -17.13 8.37 -4.57
N PRO A 185 -16.50 7.97 -3.45
CA PRO A 185 -15.78 6.71 -3.36
C PRO A 185 -16.72 5.53 -3.61
N LYS A 186 -16.24 4.53 -4.36
CA LYS A 186 -17.03 3.33 -4.70
C LYS A 186 -17.57 2.66 -3.43
N GLY A 187 -18.87 2.35 -3.42
CA GLY A 187 -19.55 1.73 -2.28
C GLY A 187 -19.90 2.70 -1.14
N ARG A 188 -19.65 4.00 -1.31
CA ARG A 188 -20.00 5.06 -0.33
C ARG A 188 -21.10 6.00 -0.82
N GLU A 189 -21.86 5.58 -1.83
CA GLU A 189 -23.00 6.32 -2.38
C GLU A 189 -24.10 6.55 -1.34
N SER A 190 -24.24 5.63 -0.38
CA SER A 190 -25.17 5.80 0.75
C SER A 190 -24.78 6.94 1.69
N VAL A 191 -23.49 7.22 1.85
CA VAL A 191 -22.99 8.35 2.66
C VAL A 191 -23.26 9.65 1.92
N ALA A 192 -22.95 9.72 0.61
CA ALA A 192 -23.25 10.89 -0.22
C ALA A 192 -24.74 11.25 -0.18
N ARG A 193 -25.63 10.26 -0.39
CA ARG A 193 -27.08 10.47 -0.30
C ARG A 193 -27.55 11.03 1.05
N LYS A 194 -26.91 10.66 2.16
CA LYS A 194 -27.25 11.22 3.48
C LYS A 194 -26.85 12.69 3.60
N VAL A 195 -25.68 13.07 3.06
CA VAL A 195 -25.25 14.47 3.00
C VAL A 195 -26.22 15.29 2.14
N ASP A 196 -26.57 14.77 0.96
CA ASP A 196 -27.52 15.43 0.06
C ASP A 196 -28.90 15.58 0.71
N ALA A 197 -29.40 14.53 1.37
CA ALA A 197 -30.66 14.58 2.10
C ALA A 197 -30.64 15.63 3.21
N ALA A 198 -29.55 15.76 3.95
CA ALA A 198 -29.41 16.79 4.99
C ALA A 198 -29.44 18.21 4.40
N LEU A 199 -28.67 18.47 3.35
CA LEU A 199 -28.64 19.78 2.68
C LEU A 199 -29.99 20.11 2.02
N ASN A 200 -30.61 19.13 1.36
CA ASN A 200 -31.91 19.30 0.71
C ASN A 200 -33.06 19.45 1.73
N GLY A 201 -32.94 18.84 2.91
CA GLY A 201 -33.85 19.07 4.03
C GLY A 201 -33.91 20.55 4.43
N ILE A 202 -32.74 21.19 4.60
CA ILE A 202 -32.66 22.63 4.88
C ILE A 202 -33.24 23.48 3.75
N ILE A 203 -32.99 23.10 2.49
CA ILE A 203 -33.56 23.81 1.33
C ILE A 203 -35.10 23.71 1.34
N THR A 204 -35.63 22.53 1.63
CA THR A 204 -37.07 22.25 1.65
C THR A 204 -37.75 22.97 2.81
N ASP A 205 -37.21 22.83 4.02
CA ASP A 205 -37.70 23.53 5.21
C ASP A 205 -37.56 25.04 5.06
N GLY A 206 -36.47 25.53 4.46
CA GLY A 206 -36.28 26.95 4.19
C GLY A 206 -37.34 27.52 3.23
N LYS A 207 -37.74 26.77 2.20
CA LYS A 207 -38.85 27.16 1.31
C LYS A 207 -40.18 27.18 2.06
N LYS A 208 -40.44 26.14 2.87
CA LYS A 208 -41.66 26.06 3.69
C LYS A 208 -41.72 27.23 4.68
N ALA A 209 -40.64 27.48 5.40
CA ALA A 209 -40.51 28.58 6.34
C ALA A 209 -40.76 29.95 5.68
N ALA A 210 -40.29 30.13 4.45
CA ALA A 210 -40.56 31.34 3.71
C ALA A 210 -42.07 31.53 3.41
N ALA A 211 -42.76 30.46 3.01
CA ALA A 211 -44.19 30.48 2.72
C ALA A 211 -45.03 30.70 3.99
N GLU A 212 -44.67 30.07 5.10
CA GLU A 212 -45.34 30.24 6.39
C GLU A 212 -45.23 31.69 6.91
N LEU A 213 -44.04 32.28 6.85
CA LEU A 213 -43.83 33.67 7.29
C LEU A 213 -44.58 34.68 6.43
N ASP A 214 -44.63 34.47 5.11
CA ASP A 214 -45.40 35.34 4.22
C ASP A 214 -46.91 35.24 4.48
N ALA A 215 -47.38 34.09 4.97
CA ALA A 215 -48.76 33.90 5.40
C ALA A 215 -49.03 34.41 6.83
N GLY A 216 -48.06 35.09 7.47
CA GLY A 216 -48.17 35.61 8.84
C GLY A 216 -48.12 34.53 9.93
N ARG A 217 -47.66 33.31 9.60
CA ARG A 217 -47.56 32.19 10.54
C ARG A 217 -46.14 32.02 11.06
N SER A 218 -46.01 31.46 12.26
CA SER A 218 -44.70 31.11 12.82
C SER A 218 -44.10 29.90 12.10
N THR A 219 -42.78 29.78 12.13
CA THR A 219 -42.06 28.70 11.44
C THR A 219 -40.88 28.18 12.26
N LEU A 220 -40.51 26.93 12.00
CA LEU A 220 -39.31 26.28 12.52
C LEU A 220 -38.65 25.48 11.37
N ILE A 221 -37.33 25.56 11.26
CA ILE A 221 -36.54 24.68 10.39
C ILE A 221 -35.98 23.56 11.27
N ASN A 222 -36.26 22.30 10.93
CA ASN A 222 -35.89 21.17 11.76
C ASN A 222 -35.20 20.06 10.94
N ALA A 223 -34.03 20.37 10.39
CA ALA A 223 -33.18 19.36 9.72
C ALA A 223 -32.12 18.75 10.65
N ARG A 224 -32.30 18.84 11.98
CA ARG A 224 -31.27 18.42 12.94
C ARG A 224 -31.00 16.91 12.85
N SER A 225 -32.03 16.11 12.62
CA SER A 225 -31.92 14.66 12.59
C SER A 225 -31.11 14.16 11.39
N GLU A 226 -31.34 14.77 10.22
CA GLU A 226 -30.67 14.48 8.96
C GLU A 226 -29.19 14.89 9.02
N TYR A 227 -28.90 16.04 9.64
CA TYR A 227 -27.52 16.49 9.86
C TYR A 227 -26.74 15.57 10.80
N ILE A 228 -27.36 15.09 11.87
CA ILE A 228 -26.74 14.13 12.80
C ILE A 228 -26.47 12.81 12.06
N ALA A 229 -27.45 12.30 11.31
CA ALA A 229 -27.30 11.07 10.54
C ALA A 229 -26.21 11.16 9.46
N ALA A 230 -26.14 12.28 8.73
CA ALA A 230 -25.12 12.54 7.73
C ALA A 230 -23.73 12.68 8.38
N SER A 231 -23.61 13.49 9.44
CA SER A 231 -22.34 13.71 10.14
C SER A 231 -21.80 12.41 10.74
N SER A 232 -22.68 11.60 11.35
CA SER A 232 -22.32 10.29 11.88
C SER A 232 -21.82 9.36 10.77
N ALA A 233 -22.52 9.29 9.64
CA ALA A 233 -22.11 8.45 8.52
C ALA A 233 -20.75 8.86 7.93
N VAL A 234 -20.49 10.16 7.80
CA VAL A 234 -19.21 10.70 7.32
C VAL A 234 -18.08 10.36 8.30
N LEU A 235 -18.29 10.56 9.61
CA LEU A 235 -17.30 10.23 10.64
C LEU A 235 -17.03 8.72 10.73
N THR A 236 -18.05 7.88 10.58
CA THR A 236 -17.87 6.42 10.53
C THR A 236 -17.04 6.02 9.32
N TYR A 237 -17.27 6.63 8.15
CA TYR A 237 -16.48 6.34 6.97
C TYR A 237 -15.01 6.77 7.13
N GLU A 238 -14.77 7.99 7.62
CA GLU A 238 -13.43 8.51 7.89
C GLU A 238 -12.64 7.58 8.83
N ARG A 239 -13.22 7.25 9.99
CA ARG A 239 -12.57 6.34 10.96
C ARG A 239 -12.32 4.94 10.37
N SER A 240 -13.24 4.45 9.55
CA SER A 240 -13.06 3.16 8.86
C SER A 240 -11.92 3.20 7.85
N LEU A 241 -11.71 4.34 7.18
CA LEU A 241 -10.59 4.53 6.26
C LEU A 241 -9.26 4.59 7.02
N GLU A 242 -9.19 5.41 8.08
CA GLU A 242 -8.01 5.53 8.95
C GLU A 242 -7.62 4.18 9.55
N SER A 243 -8.57 3.47 10.16
CA SER A 243 -8.33 2.17 10.80
C SER A 243 -7.85 1.10 9.82
N ARG A 244 -8.40 1.06 8.59
CA ARG A 244 -7.94 0.10 7.58
C ARG A 244 -6.55 0.43 7.07
N LEU A 245 -6.21 1.70 6.94
CA LEU A 245 -4.87 2.11 6.50
C LEU A 245 -3.83 1.77 7.57
N GLU A 246 -4.11 2.08 8.83
CA GLU A 246 -3.27 1.69 9.96
C GLU A 246 -3.09 0.17 10.03
N SER A 247 -4.18 -0.59 9.93
CA SER A 247 -4.15 -2.06 9.95
C SER A 247 -3.34 -2.64 8.79
N ALA A 248 -3.47 -2.08 7.58
CA ALA A 248 -2.69 -2.51 6.42
C ALA A 248 -1.19 -2.25 6.61
N ILE A 249 -0.82 -1.08 7.15
CA ILE A 249 0.57 -0.73 7.43
C ILE A 249 1.16 -1.65 8.51
N GLN A 250 0.43 -1.89 9.60
CA GLN A 250 0.86 -2.79 10.67
C GLN A 250 1.05 -4.24 10.17
N LYS A 251 0.13 -4.74 9.33
CA LYS A 251 0.24 -6.06 8.70
C LYS A 251 1.45 -6.14 7.78
N ALA A 252 1.71 -5.11 6.98
CA ALA A 252 2.90 -5.07 6.13
C ALA A 252 4.19 -5.11 6.96
N ALA A 253 4.24 -4.33 8.05
CA ALA A 253 5.39 -4.28 8.95
C ALA A 253 5.64 -5.62 9.67
N SER A 254 4.57 -6.29 10.14
CA SER A 254 4.68 -7.57 10.86
C SER A 254 5.20 -8.70 9.97
N VAL A 255 4.75 -8.76 8.71
CA VAL A 255 5.26 -9.70 7.71
C VAL A 255 6.73 -9.41 7.38
N VAL A 256 7.11 -8.13 7.29
CA VAL A 256 8.48 -7.71 7.00
C VAL A 256 9.45 -8.01 8.14
N SER A 257 9.03 -7.82 9.39
CA SER A 257 9.84 -8.09 10.59
C SER A 257 9.92 -9.58 10.95
N GLY A 258 9.12 -10.44 10.29
CA GLY A 258 9.04 -11.87 10.60
C GLY A 258 8.23 -12.18 11.87
N GLN A 259 7.59 -11.16 12.47
CA GLN A 259 6.62 -11.33 13.54
C GLN A 259 5.26 -11.60 12.91
N SER A 260 4.99 -12.86 12.51
CA SER A 260 3.63 -13.22 12.12
C SER A 260 2.72 -13.15 13.34
N SER A 261 1.73 -12.26 13.32
CA SER A 261 0.67 -12.18 14.32
C SER A 261 -0.14 -13.50 14.26
N THR A 262 0.09 -14.37 15.23
CA THR A 262 -0.80 -15.50 15.57
C THR A 262 -2.12 -14.99 16.11
#